data_AF-A0A1N6XD75-F1
#
_entry.id   AF-A0A1N6XD75-F1
#
_cell.length_a   1.000
_cell.length_b   1.000
_cell.length_c   1.000
_cell.angle_alpha   90.00
_cell.angle_beta   90.00
_cell.angle_gamma   90.00
#
_symmetry.space_group_name_H-M   'P 1'
#
loop_
_entity.id
_entity.type
_entity.pdbx_description
1 polymer ?
#
loop_
_entity_poly.entity_id
_entity_poly.type
_entity_poly.pdbx_seq_one_letter_code
_entity_poly.pdbx_strand_id
1 'polypeptide(L)'
;MDTVIGRETTLRDNSGSVSRTMSEDVSLGRFDDVSGYLRTLTWINLFLAAQLVVGLTYAAVVDANTPNVHYYFIPFIWITISALAVWYTRPVTRSFKYVAIAASVAIAYFLVILYLSGMVMPIRSIAEPGPSGLVVEWDRPLGWSPIVDYTGSWVSVRLIPYQVIGYLALSYLLYTAVLNISSSIYTGVVGLVTCPGCAAPVLAPLLAGAAGTSSAFVFMVNYTHEIATVLFVLAVGLLYWQPTLDEFSHAFSTRLRALTGGVAVAVAGLHLFHPTLGLPRLLEYVQLGTLYDPRPLLFTLSGLAIFVGIVLVATDFVDVPNRHLYALGIGLVLAYLIGYVAWHTVLEHGAFWPHIEAHGHHDQGVLETVVAHLLDDVHALASKTTEVVLLVLLVVLYRRER
;
A
#
# COMPACT_ATOMS: atom_id res chain seq x y z
N MET A 1 40.97 -51.14 42.86
CA MET A 1 40.98 -52.46 43.53
C MET A 1 39.54 -52.96 43.53
N ASP A 2 38.91 -53.12 42.36
CA ASP A 2 39.05 -54.22 41.38
C ASP A 2 38.36 -55.49 41.94
N THR A 3 37.38 -56.17 41.29
CA THR A 3 37.23 -56.59 39.88
C THR A 3 35.76 -57.06 39.66
N VAL A 4 35.01 -56.69 38.60
CA VAL A 4 34.68 -57.40 37.32
C VAL A 4 34.31 -58.91 37.51
N ILE A 5 33.21 -59.54 37.03
CA ILE A 5 32.59 -59.74 35.69
C ILE A 5 31.17 -60.35 35.86
N GLY A 6 30.21 -60.03 34.98
CA GLY A 6 29.02 -60.87 34.74
C GLY A 6 28.01 -60.26 33.76
N ARG A 7 28.11 -60.65 32.49
CA ARG A 7 27.31 -60.18 31.35
C ARG A 7 26.17 -61.18 31.10
N GLU A 8 24.93 -60.72 31.02
CA GLU A 8 23.82 -61.50 30.47
C GLU A 8 23.03 -60.66 29.46
N THR A 9 22.94 -61.20 28.25
CA THR A 9 22.28 -60.65 27.08
C THR A 9 20.88 -61.22 26.92
N THR A 10 19.97 -60.34 26.48
CA THR A 10 18.77 -60.59 25.66
C THR A 10 17.65 -61.47 26.24
N LEU A 11 16.50 -60.84 26.53
CA LEU A 11 15.21 -61.23 25.96
C LEU A 11 14.34 -59.97 25.75
N ARG A 12 14.07 -59.66 24.48
CA ARG A 12 12.99 -58.77 24.05
C ARG A 12 11.67 -59.47 24.38
N ASP A 13 10.80 -58.81 25.16
CA ASP A 13 9.36 -59.05 25.06
C ASP A 13 8.71 -57.79 24.48
N ASN A 14 7.89 -58.03 23.47
CA ASN A 14 7.27 -57.09 22.58
C ASN A 14 5.78 -57.40 22.62
N SER A 15 5.03 -56.78 23.54
CA SER A 15 3.57 -56.68 23.42
C SER A 15 2.97 -55.67 24.41
N GLY A 16 2.24 -54.69 23.88
CA GLY A 16 1.10 -54.10 24.59
C GLY A 16 1.24 -52.66 25.13
N SER A 17 0.67 -51.72 24.37
CA SER A 17 0.05 -50.46 24.83
C SER A 17 0.91 -49.19 25.05
N VAL A 18 1.57 -48.72 23.99
CA VAL A 18 2.02 -47.30 23.90
C VAL A 18 1.48 -46.66 22.61
N SER A 19 0.16 -46.70 22.38
CA SER A 19 -0.45 -46.05 21.22
C SER A 19 -1.70 -45.21 21.51
N ARG A 20 -1.97 -44.88 22.79
CA ARG A 20 -3.21 -44.19 23.20
C ARG A 20 -3.03 -42.83 23.87
N THR A 21 -2.01 -42.06 23.50
CA THR A 21 -1.85 -40.70 24.07
C THR A 21 -1.41 -39.64 23.06
N MET A 22 -0.76 -39.98 21.96
CA MET A 22 -0.27 -38.95 21.01
C MET A 22 -1.30 -38.51 19.96
N SER A 23 -2.27 -39.38 19.64
CA SER A 23 -3.35 -39.09 18.67
C SER A 23 -4.46 -38.21 19.27
N GLU A 24 -4.86 -38.51 20.51
CA GLU A 24 -5.90 -37.77 21.22
C GLU A 24 -5.42 -36.36 21.62
N ASP A 25 -4.15 -36.19 22.04
CA ASP A 25 -3.59 -34.88 22.38
C ASP A 25 -3.40 -33.97 21.16
N VAL A 26 -2.99 -34.52 19.99
CA VAL A 26 -2.89 -33.75 18.73
C VAL A 26 -4.27 -33.39 18.18
N SER A 27 -5.25 -34.27 18.37
CA SER A 27 -6.66 -34.05 18.02
C SER A 27 -7.26 -32.94 18.89
N LEU A 28 -7.19 -33.06 20.21
CA LEU A 28 -7.71 -32.07 21.17
C LEU A 28 -7.06 -30.70 20.98
N GLY A 29 -5.73 -30.63 20.82
CA GLY A 29 -5.03 -29.37 20.54
C GLY A 29 -5.44 -28.71 19.21
N ARG A 30 -5.73 -29.51 18.17
CA ARG A 30 -6.22 -28.99 16.87
C ARG A 30 -7.66 -28.50 16.95
N PHE A 31 -8.53 -29.14 17.74
CA PHE A 31 -9.92 -28.71 17.93
C PHE A 31 -10.02 -27.47 18.83
N ASP A 32 -9.17 -27.35 19.85
CA ASP A 32 -9.07 -26.14 20.68
C ASP A 32 -8.61 -24.93 19.85
N ASP A 33 -7.65 -25.11 18.95
CA ASP A 33 -7.15 -24.04 18.05
C ASP A 33 -8.21 -23.61 17.02
N VAL A 34 -8.95 -24.56 16.43
CA VAL A 34 -10.08 -24.26 15.55
C VAL A 34 -11.21 -23.55 16.30
N SER A 35 -11.53 -23.97 17.52
CA SER A 35 -12.57 -23.31 18.33
C SER A 35 -12.18 -21.88 18.72
N GLY A 36 -10.89 -21.64 19.04
CA GLY A 36 -10.34 -20.32 19.32
C GLY A 36 -10.35 -19.41 18.08
N TYR A 37 -10.00 -19.95 16.92
CA TYR A 37 -10.04 -19.25 15.64
C TYR A 37 -11.48 -18.86 15.24
N LEU A 38 -12.42 -19.81 15.32
CA LEU A 38 -13.84 -19.56 15.04
C LEU A 38 -14.44 -18.54 16.01
N ARG A 39 -14.08 -18.61 17.29
CA ARG A 39 -14.51 -17.61 18.29
C ARG A 39 -13.96 -16.22 17.97
N THR A 40 -12.70 -16.13 17.58
CA THR A 40 -12.04 -14.88 17.15
C THR A 40 -12.73 -14.28 15.92
N LEU A 41 -12.95 -15.09 14.88
CA LEU A 41 -13.70 -14.68 13.69
C LEU A 41 -15.12 -14.25 14.02
N THR A 42 -15.79 -14.94 14.94
CA THR A 42 -17.14 -14.58 15.38
C THR A 42 -17.16 -13.21 16.06
N TRP A 43 -16.21 -12.94 16.97
CA TRP A 43 -16.09 -11.63 17.61
C TRP A 43 -15.76 -10.51 16.62
N ILE A 44 -14.87 -10.75 15.65
CA ILE A 44 -14.56 -9.80 14.57
C ILE A 44 -15.83 -9.51 13.76
N ASN A 45 -16.55 -10.54 13.33
CA ASN A 45 -17.77 -10.38 12.54
C ASN A 45 -18.89 -9.68 13.34
N LEU A 46 -19.07 -10.00 14.62
CA LEU A 46 -20.03 -9.33 15.49
C LEU A 46 -19.68 -7.84 15.68
N PHE A 47 -18.39 -7.53 15.81
CA PHE A 47 -17.92 -6.15 15.92
C PHE A 47 -18.17 -5.36 14.63
N LEU A 48 -17.84 -5.94 13.47
CA LEU A 48 -18.11 -5.35 12.16
C LEU A 48 -19.62 -5.18 11.90
N ALA A 49 -20.43 -6.17 12.28
CA ALA A 49 -21.89 -6.10 12.15
C ALA A 49 -22.48 -5.01 13.06
N ALA A 50 -22.01 -4.90 14.31
CA ALA A 50 -22.42 -3.85 15.23
C ALA A 50 -22.06 -2.46 14.69
N GLN A 51 -20.83 -2.30 14.18
CA GLN A 51 -20.39 -1.07 13.51
C GLN A 51 -21.28 -0.71 12.33
N LEU A 52 -21.60 -1.67 11.45
CA LEU A 52 -22.47 -1.46 10.30
C LEU A 52 -23.88 -1.02 10.74
N VAL A 53 -24.47 -1.70 11.74
CA VAL A 53 -25.81 -1.39 12.27
C VAL A 53 -25.86 0.01 12.89
N VAL A 54 -24.89 0.35 13.75
CA VAL A 54 -24.82 1.68 14.39
C VAL A 54 -24.63 2.75 13.32
N GLY A 55 -23.77 2.50 12.34
CA GLY A 55 -23.55 3.40 11.22
C GLY A 55 -24.81 3.65 10.38
N LEU A 56 -25.51 2.58 9.97
CA LEU A 56 -26.73 2.69 9.18
C LEU A 56 -27.83 3.41 9.97
N THR A 57 -27.92 3.14 11.28
CA THR A 57 -28.86 3.82 12.18
C THR A 57 -28.56 5.31 12.28
N TYR A 58 -27.28 5.68 12.43
CA TYR A 58 -26.85 7.08 12.48
C TYR A 58 -27.13 7.80 11.15
N ALA A 59 -26.81 7.18 10.01
CA ALA A 59 -27.08 7.73 8.69
C ALA A 59 -28.58 7.99 8.46
N ALA A 60 -29.45 7.09 8.92
CA ALA A 60 -30.90 7.24 8.85
C ALA A 60 -31.44 8.37 9.74
N VAL A 61 -30.74 8.73 10.83
CA VAL A 61 -31.18 9.75 11.80
C VAL A 61 -30.65 11.15 11.44
N VAL A 62 -29.44 11.24 10.89
CA VAL A 62 -28.70 12.52 10.76
C VAL A 62 -28.83 13.15 9.36
N ASP A 63 -29.48 12.49 8.41
CA ASP A 63 -29.62 12.94 7.00
C ASP A 63 -28.26 13.40 6.41
N ALA A 64 -27.21 12.68 6.78
CA ALA A 64 -25.85 12.99 6.39
C ALA A 64 -25.65 12.63 4.91
N ASN A 65 -25.88 13.60 4.01
CA ASN A 65 -25.60 13.47 2.57
C ASN A 65 -24.09 13.27 2.34
N THR A 66 -23.61 12.02 2.33
CA THR A 66 -22.28 11.69 1.82
C THR A 66 -22.34 11.30 0.36
N PRO A 67 -21.74 12.07 -0.56
CA PRO A 67 -21.72 11.73 -1.99
C PRO A 67 -20.99 10.41 -2.29
N ASN A 68 -20.12 9.98 -1.38
CA ASN A 68 -19.12 8.95 -1.63
C ASN A 68 -19.10 7.88 -0.54
N VAL A 69 -19.50 6.66 -0.90
CA VAL A 69 -19.58 5.48 -0.01
C VAL A 69 -18.24 5.15 0.67
N HIS A 70 -17.09 5.43 0.04
CA HIS A 70 -15.78 5.13 0.62
C HIS A 70 -15.45 5.98 1.87
N TYR A 71 -15.90 7.24 1.92
CA TYR A 71 -15.66 8.14 3.06
C TYR A 71 -16.29 7.64 4.37
N TYR A 72 -17.37 6.90 4.23
CA TYR A 72 -18.08 6.30 5.34
C TYR A 72 -17.27 5.17 5.98
N PHE A 73 -16.55 4.36 5.21
CA PHE A 73 -15.79 3.21 5.72
C PHE A 73 -14.49 3.57 6.45
N ILE A 74 -13.94 4.75 6.19
CA ILE A 74 -12.63 5.17 6.72
C ILE A 74 -12.58 5.13 8.27
N PRO A 75 -13.49 5.81 9.01
CA PRO A 75 -13.51 5.72 10.47
C PRO A 75 -13.64 4.29 11.00
N PHE A 76 -14.47 3.46 10.37
CA PHE A 76 -14.67 2.07 10.78
C PHE A 76 -13.39 1.26 10.65
N ILE A 77 -12.67 1.39 9.52
CA ILE A 77 -11.38 0.72 9.32
C ILE A 77 -10.41 1.11 10.43
N TRP A 78 -10.28 2.41 10.72
CA TRP A 78 -9.37 2.91 11.75
C TRP A 78 -9.70 2.35 13.13
N ILE A 79 -10.97 2.45 13.55
CA ILE A 79 -11.41 1.99 14.86
C ILE A 79 -11.25 0.48 14.99
N THR A 80 -11.61 -0.29 13.96
CA THR A 80 -11.50 -1.76 13.98
C THR A 80 -10.07 -2.22 14.05
N ILE A 81 -9.22 -1.70 13.18
CA ILE A 81 -7.81 -2.10 13.14
C ILE A 81 -7.11 -1.68 14.43
N SER A 82 -7.40 -0.50 14.98
CA SER A 82 -6.93 -0.08 16.31
C SER A 82 -7.37 -1.03 17.42
N ALA A 83 -8.66 -1.33 17.49
CA ALA A 83 -9.22 -2.18 18.53
C ALA A 83 -8.63 -3.59 18.46
N LEU A 84 -8.55 -4.18 17.27
CA LEU A 84 -7.95 -5.50 17.06
C LEU A 84 -6.48 -5.51 17.44
N ALA A 85 -5.70 -4.53 16.98
CA ALA A 85 -4.29 -4.46 17.31
C ALA A 85 -4.07 -4.37 18.83
N VAL A 86 -4.77 -3.45 19.51
CA VAL A 86 -4.64 -3.28 20.96
C VAL A 86 -5.09 -4.53 21.72
N TRP A 87 -6.20 -5.16 21.29
CA TRP A 87 -6.77 -6.34 21.93
C TRP A 87 -5.84 -7.56 21.86
N TYR A 88 -5.18 -7.77 20.72
CA TYR A 88 -4.31 -8.93 20.51
C TYR A 88 -2.85 -8.68 20.90
N THR A 89 -2.42 -7.42 21.05
CA THR A 89 -1.07 -7.10 21.53
C THR A 89 -0.96 -7.29 23.04
N ARG A 90 -0.05 -8.19 23.45
CA ARG A 90 0.29 -8.42 24.86
C ARG A 90 1.67 -7.84 25.17
N PRO A 91 1.78 -6.76 25.98
CA PRO A 91 3.06 -6.16 26.30
C PRO A 91 3.88 -7.08 27.22
N VAL A 92 5.19 -7.11 27.02
CA VAL A 92 6.11 -7.82 27.92
C VAL A 92 6.20 -7.11 29.27
N THR A 93 6.26 -7.89 30.34
CA THR A 93 6.49 -7.36 31.69
C THR A 93 7.97 -7.01 31.87
N ARG A 94 8.28 -5.76 32.20
CA ARG A 94 9.65 -5.26 32.46
C ARG A 94 9.68 -4.49 33.79
N SER A 95 10.89 -4.17 34.27
CA SER A 95 11.04 -3.33 35.46
C SER A 95 10.54 -1.90 35.22
N PHE A 96 10.16 -1.22 36.31
CA PHE A 96 9.52 0.11 36.26
C PHE A 96 10.30 1.14 35.43
N LYS A 97 11.64 1.11 35.46
CA LYS A 97 12.50 2.02 34.69
C LYS A 97 12.25 1.92 33.17
N TYR A 98 12.18 0.70 32.65
CA TYR A 98 11.94 0.48 31.22
C TYR A 98 10.50 0.85 30.83
N VAL A 99 9.54 0.58 31.71
CA VAL A 99 8.14 1.01 31.51
C VAL A 99 8.03 2.53 31.44
N ALA A 100 8.71 3.26 32.32
CA ALA A 100 8.71 4.71 32.31
C ALA A 100 9.36 5.29 31.04
N ILE A 101 10.47 4.70 30.58
CA ILE A 101 11.12 5.11 29.32
C ILE A 101 10.18 4.85 28.13
N ALA A 102 9.62 3.65 28.03
CA ALA A 102 8.71 3.29 26.94
C ALA A 102 7.47 4.18 26.92
N ALA A 103 6.88 4.45 28.09
CA ALA A 103 5.74 5.36 28.21
C ALA A 103 6.10 6.78 27.78
N SER A 104 7.28 7.28 28.17
CA SER A 104 7.75 8.62 27.79
C SER A 104 7.92 8.74 26.27
N VAL A 105 8.51 7.73 25.62
CA VAL A 105 8.67 7.69 24.15
C VAL A 105 7.31 7.65 23.45
N ALA A 106 6.39 6.82 23.93
CA ALA A 106 5.05 6.71 23.35
C ALA A 106 4.23 7.99 23.49
N ILE A 107 4.29 8.66 24.65
CA ILE A 107 3.65 9.96 24.89
C ILE A 107 4.25 11.02 23.97
N ALA A 108 5.59 11.09 23.88
CA ALA A 108 6.26 12.04 22.99
C ALA A 108 5.85 11.85 21.53
N TYR A 109 5.81 10.59 21.07
CA TYR A 109 5.35 10.24 19.72
C TYR A 109 3.89 10.63 19.47
N PHE A 110 2.99 10.37 20.43
CA PHE A 110 1.59 10.76 20.32
C PHE A 110 1.43 12.28 20.18
N LEU A 111 2.13 13.06 21.01
CA LEU A 111 2.11 14.52 20.94
C LEU A 111 2.65 15.05 19.61
N VAL A 112 3.73 14.45 19.09
CA VAL A 112 4.29 14.82 17.77
C VAL A 112 3.27 14.55 16.66
N ILE A 113 2.56 13.43 16.69
CA ILE A 113 1.53 13.14 15.69
C ILE A 113 0.34 14.08 15.78
N LEU A 114 -0.13 14.41 16.99
CA LEU A 114 -1.20 15.40 17.16
C LEU A 114 -0.81 16.76 16.58
N TYR A 115 0.45 17.16 16.74
CA TYR A 115 0.96 18.39 16.16
C TYR A 115 1.04 18.33 14.62
N LEU A 116 1.66 17.27 14.07
CA LEU A 116 1.85 17.13 12.63
C LEU A 116 0.55 16.90 11.85
N SER A 117 -0.44 16.25 12.47
CA SER A 117 -1.78 16.05 11.87
C SER A 117 -2.62 17.32 11.84
N GLY A 118 -2.16 18.40 12.46
CA GLY A 118 -2.93 19.63 12.61
C GLY A 118 -4.03 19.56 13.66
N MET A 119 -4.14 18.44 14.41
CA MET A 119 -5.09 18.32 15.52
C MET A 119 -4.75 19.27 16.66
N VAL A 120 -3.47 19.61 16.84
CA VAL A 120 -3.00 20.59 17.82
C VAL A 120 -2.06 21.54 17.12
N MET A 121 -2.46 22.79 16.91
CA MET A 121 -1.63 23.79 16.24
C MET A 121 -1.52 25.08 17.06
N PRO A 122 -0.32 25.72 17.07
CA PRO A 122 -0.19 27.10 17.54
C PRO A 122 -0.99 28.02 16.61
N ILE A 123 -1.74 28.95 17.19
CA ILE A 123 -2.45 29.95 16.40
C ILE A 123 -1.41 30.95 15.89
N ARG A 124 -1.08 30.87 14.59
CA ARG A 124 -0.25 31.88 13.92
C ARG A 124 -1.19 32.92 13.32
N SER A 125 -0.92 34.18 13.66
CA SER A 125 -1.76 35.34 13.41
C SER A 125 -1.87 35.72 11.92
N ILE A 126 -2.60 34.97 11.08
CA ILE A 126 -3.11 35.46 9.79
C ILE A 126 -4.40 34.70 9.44
N ALA A 127 -5.56 35.37 9.54
CA ALA A 127 -6.92 34.93 9.15
C ALA A 127 -7.45 33.67 9.88
N GLU A 128 -8.46 33.71 10.77
CA GLU A 128 -9.79 34.29 10.62
C GLU A 128 -10.39 34.71 11.99
N PRO A 129 -11.31 35.69 12.03
CA PRO A 129 -12.04 36.07 13.25
C PRO A 129 -13.15 35.06 13.55
N GLY A 130 -12.78 33.85 13.98
CA GLY A 130 -13.71 32.85 14.51
C GLY A 130 -14.04 33.10 15.99
N PRO A 131 -15.22 32.70 16.49
CA PRO A 131 -15.52 32.73 17.92
C PRO A 131 -14.50 31.88 18.69
N SER A 132 -13.89 32.45 19.74
CA SER A 132 -13.08 31.68 20.67
C SER A 132 -13.97 30.81 21.56
N GLY A 133 -13.59 29.55 21.77
CA GLY A 133 -14.37 28.62 22.58
C GLY A 133 -14.34 27.18 22.11
N LEU A 134 -15.11 26.33 22.80
CA LEU A 134 -15.35 24.93 22.50
C LEU A 134 -16.59 24.80 21.61
N VAL A 135 -16.43 24.19 20.44
CA VAL A 135 -17.48 23.89 19.47
C VAL A 135 -17.51 22.38 19.26
N VAL A 136 -18.71 21.81 19.16
CA VAL A 136 -18.88 20.39 18.85
C VAL A 136 -19.74 20.28 17.60
N GLU A 137 -19.14 19.83 16.49
CA GLU A 137 -19.81 19.65 15.20
C GLU A 137 -20.37 18.23 15.08
N TRP A 138 -21.63 18.12 14.65
CA TRP A 138 -22.37 16.86 14.52
C TRP A 138 -22.85 16.57 13.09
N ASP A 139 -22.54 17.45 12.13
CA ASP A 139 -23.00 17.43 10.74
C ASP A 139 -22.24 16.44 9.84
N ARG A 140 -21.41 15.57 10.44
CA ARG A 140 -20.59 14.58 9.73
C ARG A 140 -21.09 13.15 9.95
N PRO A 141 -20.71 12.20 9.06
CA PRO A 141 -21.06 10.79 9.20
C PRO A 141 -20.48 10.15 10.46
N LEU A 142 -21.05 9.01 10.88
CA LEU A 142 -20.61 8.31 12.07
C LEU A 142 -19.10 7.99 12.03
N GLY A 143 -18.41 8.30 13.14
CA GLY A 143 -16.98 8.12 13.29
C GLY A 143 -16.16 9.35 12.92
N TRP A 144 -16.67 10.23 12.06
CA TRP A 144 -16.14 11.58 11.85
C TRP A 144 -16.63 12.54 12.93
N SER A 145 -17.91 12.45 13.32
CA SER A 145 -18.53 13.23 14.40
C SER A 145 -18.60 12.43 15.72
N PRO A 146 -18.71 13.12 16.88
CA PRO A 146 -18.60 14.58 17.05
C PRO A 146 -17.16 15.06 16.79
N ILE A 147 -17.02 16.12 16.00
CA ILE A 147 -15.74 16.82 15.90
C ILE A 147 -15.70 17.81 17.06
N VAL A 148 -14.67 17.70 17.90
CA VAL A 148 -14.48 18.60 19.03
C VAL A 148 -13.43 19.62 18.64
N ASP A 149 -13.88 20.84 18.40
CA ASP A 149 -13.04 21.98 18.05
C ASP A 149 -12.90 22.91 19.24
N TYR A 150 -11.69 23.32 19.56
CA TYR A 150 -11.39 24.32 20.59
C TYR A 150 -10.41 25.34 20.03
N THR A 151 -10.82 26.61 20.02
CA THR A 151 -9.94 27.71 19.61
C THR A 151 -9.68 28.62 20.79
N GLY A 152 -8.44 28.57 21.32
CA GLY A 152 -7.96 29.44 22.38
C GLY A 152 -7.19 30.66 21.86
N SER A 153 -6.42 31.33 22.73
CA SER A 153 -5.54 32.44 22.31
C SER A 153 -4.15 31.99 21.85
N TRP A 154 -3.74 30.78 22.22
CA TRP A 154 -2.39 30.25 21.96
C TRP A 154 -2.41 28.97 21.11
N VAL A 155 -3.46 28.17 21.26
CA VAL A 155 -3.59 26.84 20.66
C VAL A 155 -4.98 26.66 20.10
N SER A 156 -5.04 26.04 18.92
CA SER A 156 -6.26 25.47 18.36
C SER A 156 -6.15 23.95 18.42
N VAL A 157 -7.26 23.30 18.79
CA VAL A 157 -7.37 21.86 18.91
C VAL A 157 -8.58 21.39 18.13
N ARG A 158 -8.38 20.45 17.20
CA ARG A 158 -9.44 19.80 16.42
C ARG A 158 -9.33 18.29 16.62
N LEU A 159 -10.28 17.68 17.33
CA LEU A 159 -10.28 16.25 17.61
C LEU A 159 -11.35 15.55 16.78
N ILE A 160 -10.88 14.64 15.93
CA ILE A 160 -11.73 13.74 15.14
C ILE A 160 -11.63 12.34 15.77
N PRO A 161 -12.73 11.75 16.26
CA PRO A 161 -12.69 10.55 17.11
C PRO A 161 -11.88 9.38 16.55
N TYR A 162 -12.12 8.99 15.29
CA TYR A 162 -11.45 7.85 14.68
C TYR A 162 -9.93 8.05 14.56
N GLN A 163 -9.49 9.27 14.27
CA GLN A 163 -8.07 9.59 14.14
C GLN A 163 -7.38 9.55 15.51
N VAL A 164 -8.02 10.10 16.55
CA VAL A 164 -7.50 10.04 17.93
C VAL A 164 -7.33 8.58 18.38
N ILE A 165 -8.34 7.73 18.12
CA ILE A 165 -8.28 6.29 18.40
C ILE A 165 -7.12 5.61 17.63
N GLY A 166 -6.93 5.95 16.35
CA GLY A 166 -5.80 5.48 15.55
C GLY A 166 -4.44 5.85 16.14
N TYR A 167 -4.26 7.12 16.48
CA TYR A 167 -2.99 7.64 17.01
C TYR A 167 -2.67 7.09 18.39
N LEU A 168 -3.68 6.88 19.24
CA LEU A 168 -3.51 6.18 20.52
C LEU A 168 -3.08 4.72 20.32
N ALA A 169 -3.67 4.01 19.36
CA ALA A 169 -3.28 2.63 19.05
C ALA A 169 -1.83 2.56 18.53
N LEU A 170 -1.43 3.46 17.63
CA LEU A 170 -0.03 3.53 17.17
C LEU A 170 0.94 3.83 18.32
N SER A 171 0.59 4.76 19.20
CA SER A 171 1.38 5.08 20.41
C SER A 171 1.51 3.88 21.35
N TYR A 172 0.42 3.13 21.56
CA TYR A 172 0.44 1.89 22.36
C TYR A 172 1.31 0.79 21.73
N LEU A 173 1.20 0.58 20.41
CA LEU A 173 2.04 -0.41 19.72
C LEU A 173 3.52 -0.01 19.78
N LEU A 174 3.85 1.27 19.63
CA LEU A 174 5.20 1.79 19.82
C LEU A 174 5.69 1.57 21.26
N TYR A 175 4.85 1.83 22.27
CA TYR A 175 5.16 1.50 23.66
C TYR A 175 5.56 0.03 23.82
N THR A 176 4.79 -0.90 23.22
CA THR A 176 5.12 -2.33 23.30
C THR A 176 6.41 -2.69 22.56
N ALA A 177 6.66 -2.06 21.40
CA ALA A 177 7.90 -2.24 20.65
C ALA A 177 9.13 -1.75 21.45
N VAL A 178 9.01 -0.61 22.14
CA VAL A 178 10.08 -0.07 23.01
C VAL A 178 10.30 -0.95 24.25
N LEU A 179 9.26 -1.60 24.79
CA LEU A 179 9.45 -2.59 25.87
C LEU A 179 10.15 -3.88 25.40
N ASN A 180 9.98 -4.21 24.12
CA ASN A 180 10.57 -5.38 23.48
C ASN A 180 12.01 -5.15 22.99
N ILE A 181 12.68 -4.05 23.36
CA ILE A 181 14.03 -3.70 22.88
C ILE A 181 15.04 -4.82 23.20
N SER A 182 15.26 -5.69 22.21
CA SER A 182 16.43 -6.53 22.01
C SER A 182 17.02 -6.36 20.59
N SER A 183 16.41 -5.55 19.72
CA SER A 183 16.89 -5.31 18.35
C SER A 183 17.05 -3.83 18.04
N SER A 184 18.24 -3.48 17.55
CA SER A 184 18.74 -2.13 17.27
C SER A 184 18.12 -1.45 16.02
N ILE A 185 16.91 -1.84 15.60
CA ILE A 185 16.38 -1.59 14.24
C ILE A 185 15.13 -0.69 14.21
N TYR A 186 14.55 -0.33 15.36
CA TYR A 186 13.27 0.39 15.39
C TYR A 186 13.32 1.86 14.94
N THR A 187 14.51 2.45 14.79
CA THR A 187 14.67 3.87 14.39
C THR A 187 14.18 4.15 12.96
N GLY A 188 14.25 3.17 12.05
CA GLY A 188 13.76 3.33 10.67
C GLY A 188 12.24 3.16 10.51
N VAL A 189 11.63 2.25 11.29
CA VAL A 189 10.17 2.00 11.26
C VAL A 189 9.40 3.17 11.86
N VAL A 190 9.93 3.78 12.94
CA VAL A 190 9.30 4.95 13.57
C VAL A 190 9.24 6.15 12.60
N GLY A 191 10.22 6.30 11.70
CA GLY A 191 10.24 7.36 10.68
C GLY A 191 9.34 7.13 9.46
N LEU A 192 8.95 5.88 9.16
CA LEU A 192 7.97 5.56 8.11
C LEU A 192 6.52 5.69 8.61
N VAL A 193 6.33 5.54 9.92
CA VAL A 193 5.03 5.48 10.61
C VAL A 193 4.55 6.88 11.08
N THR A 194 5.32 7.94 10.84
CA THR A 194 5.01 9.32 11.25
C THR A 194 3.98 10.05 10.37
N CYS A 195 3.07 9.34 9.70
CA CYS A 195 1.92 9.89 8.96
C CYS A 195 2.27 10.66 7.67
N PRO A 196 2.32 9.99 6.50
CA PRO A 196 2.44 10.69 5.21
C PRO A 196 1.27 11.61 4.87
N GLY A 197 0.08 11.40 5.46
CA GLY A 197 -1.03 12.36 5.38
C GLY A 197 -0.73 13.70 6.06
N CYS A 198 0.14 13.70 7.07
CA CYS A 198 0.61 14.87 7.79
C CYS A 198 1.74 15.59 7.04
N ALA A 199 2.28 14.95 6.00
CA ALA A 199 3.28 15.55 5.14
C ALA A 199 2.66 16.49 4.11
N ALA A 200 1.36 16.37 3.76
CA ALA A 200 0.76 17.20 2.71
C ALA A 200 0.85 18.72 2.98
N PRO A 201 0.54 19.25 4.19
CA PRO A 201 0.69 20.69 4.49
C PRO A 201 2.16 21.13 4.61
N VAL A 202 3.05 20.24 5.04
CA VAL A 202 4.49 20.51 5.23
C VAL A 202 5.26 20.42 3.90
N LEU A 203 4.83 19.53 3.02
CA LEU A 203 5.37 19.33 1.68
C LEU A 203 4.77 20.32 0.68
N ALA A 204 3.58 20.88 0.92
CA ALA A 204 2.98 21.87 0.03
C ALA A 204 3.92 23.07 -0.24
N PRO A 205 4.57 23.72 0.75
CA PRO A 205 5.56 24.77 0.51
C PRO A 205 6.84 24.28 -0.19
N LEU A 206 7.29 23.06 0.11
CA LEU A 206 8.52 22.47 -0.45
C LEU A 206 8.33 22.05 -1.92
N LEU A 207 7.15 21.54 -2.27
CA LEU A 207 6.79 21.11 -3.62
C LEU A 207 6.37 22.29 -4.49
N ALA A 208 5.72 23.32 -3.92
CA ALA A 208 5.42 24.57 -4.61
C ALA A 208 6.69 25.32 -5.08
N GLY A 209 7.83 25.08 -4.42
CA GLY A 209 9.11 25.71 -4.77
C GLY A 209 9.92 25.01 -5.86
N ALA A 210 9.62 23.74 -6.21
CA ALA A 210 10.52 22.93 -7.06
C ALA A 210 10.04 22.73 -8.51
N ALA A 211 8.74 22.72 -8.77
CA ALA A 211 8.13 22.68 -10.11
C ALA A 211 6.62 22.81 -9.90
N GLY A 212 5.90 23.51 -10.78
CA GLY A 212 4.46 23.78 -10.65
C GLY A 212 3.61 22.57 -10.20
N THR A 213 2.49 22.86 -9.55
CA THR A 213 1.54 21.89 -8.94
C THR A 213 1.48 20.56 -9.67
N SER A 214 2.20 19.56 -9.16
CA SER A 214 2.30 18.25 -9.79
C SER A 214 0.98 17.48 -9.70
N SER A 215 0.69 16.63 -10.68
CA SER A 215 -0.46 15.69 -10.66
C SER A 215 -0.42 14.76 -9.44
N ALA A 216 0.77 14.46 -8.92
CA ALA A 216 0.97 13.76 -7.65
C ALA A 216 0.44 14.56 -6.45
N PHE A 217 0.56 15.89 -6.47
CA PHE A 217 -0.02 16.75 -5.44
C PHE A 217 -1.56 16.78 -5.53
N VAL A 218 -2.12 16.88 -6.74
CA VAL A 218 -3.58 16.83 -6.94
C VAL A 218 -4.17 15.46 -6.54
N PHE A 219 -3.51 14.36 -6.92
CA PHE A 219 -3.87 13.02 -6.48
C PHE A 219 -3.79 12.88 -4.95
N MET A 220 -2.70 13.38 -4.34
CA MET A 220 -2.52 13.35 -2.90
C MET A 220 -3.65 14.11 -2.18
N VAL A 221 -4.02 15.30 -2.65
CA VAL A 221 -5.11 16.10 -2.07
C VAL A 221 -6.47 15.42 -2.23
N ASN A 222 -6.80 14.91 -3.42
CA ASN A 222 -8.08 14.27 -3.67
C ASN A 222 -8.26 12.93 -2.93
N TYR A 223 -7.17 12.19 -2.70
CA TYR A 223 -7.18 10.88 -2.05
C TYR A 223 -6.48 10.88 -0.68
N THR A 224 -6.40 12.04 -0.01
CA THR A 224 -5.64 12.19 1.25
C THR A 224 -6.11 11.21 2.32
N HIS A 225 -7.42 10.99 2.44
CA HIS A 225 -7.97 10.16 3.52
C HIS A 225 -7.81 8.66 3.24
N GLU A 226 -7.90 8.25 1.99
CA GLU A 226 -7.68 6.90 1.51
C GLU A 226 -6.20 6.52 1.68
N ILE A 227 -5.30 7.40 1.23
CA ILE A 227 -3.86 7.24 1.38
C ILE A 227 -3.50 7.15 2.87
N ALA A 228 -4.02 8.07 3.70
CA ALA A 228 -3.80 8.04 5.15
C ALA A 228 -4.30 6.74 5.79
N THR A 229 -5.42 6.19 5.33
CA THR A 229 -5.97 4.93 5.84
C THR A 229 -5.09 3.73 5.47
N VAL A 230 -4.64 3.64 4.22
CA VAL A 230 -3.71 2.58 3.80
C VAL A 230 -2.43 2.62 4.63
N LEU A 231 -1.88 3.81 4.82
CA LEU A 231 -0.64 4.00 5.58
C LEU A 231 -0.82 3.73 7.07
N PHE A 232 -1.96 4.10 7.65
CA PHE A 232 -2.31 3.74 9.01
C PHE A 232 -2.36 2.22 9.19
N VAL A 233 -3.05 1.49 8.30
CA VAL A 233 -3.13 0.02 8.35
C VAL A 233 -1.74 -0.60 8.19
N LEU A 234 -0.91 -0.07 7.28
CA LEU A 234 0.47 -0.51 7.11
C LEU A 234 1.30 -0.27 8.36
N ALA A 235 1.19 0.89 8.98
CA ALA A 235 1.90 1.26 10.20
C ALA A 235 1.52 0.35 11.38
N VAL A 236 0.21 0.13 11.58
CA VAL A 236 -0.29 -0.83 12.59
C VAL A 236 0.24 -2.23 12.31
N GLY A 237 0.18 -2.69 11.06
CA GLY A 237 0.69 -4.01 10.68
C GLY A 237 2.19 -4.16 10.98
N LEU A 238 3.00 -3.18 10.60
CA LEU A 238 4.44 -3.18 10.85
C LEU A 238 4.77 -3.22 12.35
N LEU A 239 4.08 -2.41 13.16
CA LEU A 239 4.30 -2.38 14.60
C LEU A 239 3.74 -3.61 15.33
N TYR A 240 2.66 -4.19 14.83
CA TYR A 240 2.02 -5.38 15.40
C TYR A 240 2.83 -6.65 15.11
N TRP A 241 3.27 -6.85 13.86
CA TRP A 241 4.00 -8.06 13.47
C TRP A 241 5.50 -7.99 13.75
N GLN A 242 6.08 -6.80 13.93
CA GLN A 242 7.51 -6.59 14.22
C GLN A 242 8.43 -7.46 13.34
N PRO A 243 8.27 -7.44 12.00
CA PRO A 243 9.00 -8.35 11.12
C PRO A 243 10.51 -8.14 11.24
N THR A 244 11.28 -9.24 11.28
CA THR A 244 12.74 -9.17 11.27
C THR A 244 13.26 -8.71 9.91
N LEU A 245 14.49 -8.16 9.84
CA LEU A 245 15.08 -7.72 8.58
C LEU A 245 15.24 -8.88 7.58
N ASP A 246 15.47 -10.09 8.07
CA ASP A 246 15.63 -11.28 7.22
C ASP A 246 14.30 -11.70 6.60
N GLU A 247 13.22 -11.71 7.38
CA GLU A 247 11.86 -11.91 6.87
C GLU A 247 11.45 -10.80 5.90
N PHE A 248 11.80 -9.54 6.20
CA PHE A 248 11.55 -8.42 5.30
C PHE A 248 12.34 -8.58 3.99
N SER A 249 13.59 -9.05 4.02
CA SER A 249 14.40 -9.21 2.82
C SER A 249 13.88 -10.32 1.88
N HIS A 250 13.43 -11.45 2.44
CA HIS A 250 12.83 -12.56 1.69
C HIS A 250 11.42 -12.23 1.21
N ALA A 251 10.61 -11.56 2.04
CA ALA A 251 9.33 -11.03 1.61
C ALA A 251 9.51 -9.96 0.55
N PHE A 252 10.52 -9.10 0.66
CA PHE A 252 10.79 -8.02 -0.28
C PHE A 252 11.21 -8.55 -1.65
N SER A 253 12.02 -9.61 -1.76
CA SER A 253 12.37 -10.18 -3.06
C SER A 253 11.15 -10.83 -3.75
N THR A 254 10.34 -11.58 -2.98
CA THR A 254 9.12 -12.23 -3.47
C THR A 254 8.05 -11.19 -3.84
N ARG A 255 7.86 -10.18 -2.98
CA ARG A 255 6.96 -9.05 -3.21
C ARG A 255 7.45 -8.15 -4.33
N LEU A 256 8.75 -8.02 -4.54
CA LEU A 256 9.31 -7.24 -5.66
C LEU A 256 8.97 -7.93 -6.98
N ARG A 257 9.14 -9.25 -7.09
CA ARG A 257 8.71 -10.00 -8.28
C ARG A 257 7.19 -9.91 -8.50
N ALA A 258 6.40 -10.08 -7.44
CA ALA A 258 4.94 -9.93 -7.53
C ALA A 258 4.50 -8.51 -7.90
N LEU A 259 5.15 -7.48 -7.34
CA LEU A 259 4.92 -6.07 -7.67
C LEU A 259 5.28 -5.80 -9.13
N THR A 260 6.46 -6.23 -9.59
CA THR A 260 6.87 -6.12 -10.99
C THR A 260 5.88 -6.82 -11.91
N GLY A 261 5.41 -8.02 -11.54
CA GLY A 261 4.36 -8.74 -12.25
C GLY A 261 3.06 -7.95 -12.30
N GLY A 262 2.60 -7.38 -11.18
CA GLY A 262 1.40 -6.55 -11.12
C GLY A 262 1.48 -5.28 -11.98
N VAL A 263 2.62 -4.57 -11.93
CA VAL A 263 2.86 -3.41 -12.80
C VAL A 263 2.94 -3.85 -14.27
N ALA A 264 3.55 -5.00 -14.56
CA ALA A 264 3.59 -5.56 -15.92
C ALA A 264 2.20 -5.92 -16.45
N VAL A 265 1.31 -6.48 -15.62
CA VAL A 265 -0.11 -6.68 -15.97
C VAL A 265 -0.79 -5.35 -16.27
N ALA A 266 -0.54 -4.31 -15.48
CA ALA A 266 -1.12 -2.99 -15.72
C ALA A 266 -0.65 -2.40 -17.06
N VAL A 267 0.66 -2.44 -17.36
CA VAL A 267 1.22 -2.01 -18.65
C VAL A 267 0.63 -2.83 -19.81
N ALA A 268 0.59 -4.16 -19.69
CA ALA A 268 0.00 -5.03 -20.70
C ALA A 268 -1.48 -4.71 -20.94
N GLY A 269 -2.25 -4.50 -19.88
CA GLY A 269 -3.66 -4.12 -19.95
C GLY A 269 -3.87 -2.75 -20.62
N LEU A 270 -3.08 -1.74 -20.24
CA LEU A 270 -3.16 -0.40 -20.84
C LEU A 270 -2.91 -0.43 -22.35
N HIS A 271 -1.95 -1.23 -22.83
CA HIS A 271 -1.69 -1.37 -24.27
C HIS A 271 -2.71 -2.27 -24.97
N LEU A 272 -3.08 -3.41 -24.38
CA LEU A 272 -4.01 -4.36 -24.99
C LEU A 272 -5.43 -3.81 -25.10
N PHE A 273 -5.88 -3.04 -24.11
CA PHE A 273 -7.23 -2.47 -24.07
C PHE A 273 -7.27 -0.98 -24.45
N HIS A 274 -6.18 -0.43 -24.99
CA HIS A 274 -6.19 0.95 -25.48
C HIS A 274 -7.27 1.13 -26.56
N PRO A 275 -8.15 2.14 -26.46
CA PRO A 275 -9.31 2.26 -27.35
C PRO A 275 -8.91 2.40 -28.82
N THR A 276 -7.81 3.12 -29.10
CA THR A 276 -7.37 3.42 -30.47
C THR A 276 -6.13 2.65 -30.92
N LEU A 277 -5.41 2.02 -29.99
CA LEU A 277 -4.10 1.39 -30.25
C LEU A 277 -4.06 -0.08 -29.80
N GLY A 278 -5.11 -0.60 -29.18
CA GLY A 278 -5.12 -1.95 -28.64
C GLY A 278 -5.92 -2.93 -29.49
N LEU A 279 -6.30 -4.03 -28.86
CA LEU A 279 -7.13 -5.09 -29.41
C LEU A 279 -8.47 -4.58 -29.98
N PRO A 280 -9.21 -3.63 -29.34
CA PRO A 280 -10.46 -3.14 -29.91
C PRO A 280 -10.29 -2.61 -31.34
N ARG A 281 -9.27 -1.78 -31.57
CA ARG A 281 -8.99 -1.22 -32.90
C ARG A 281 -8.48 -2.26 -33.88
N LEU A 282 -7.69 -3.23 -33.41
CA LEU A 282 -7.22 -4.33 -34.26
C LEU A 282 -8.39 -5.19 -34.75
N LEU A 283 -9.39 -5.46 -33.90
CA LEU A 283 -10.57 -6.24 -34.28
C LEU A 283 -11.38 -5.52 -35.37
N GLU A 284 -11.54 -4.19 -35.28
CA GLU A 284 -12.18 -3.40 -36.33
C GLU A 284 -11.44 -3.55 -37.67
N TYR A 285 -10.10 -3.46 -37.65
CA TYR A 285 -9.26 -3.63 -38.86
C TYR A 285 -9.41 -5.02 -39.47
N VAL A 286 -9.39 -6.08 -38.64
CA VAL A 286 -9.61 -7.45 -39.09
C VAL A 286 -10.99 -7.63 -39.72
N GLN A 287 -12.04 -7.07 -39.11
CA GLN A 287 -13.41 -7.13 -39.64
C GLN A 287 -13.55 -6.41 -40.99
N LEU A 288 -12.84 -5.30 -41.15
CA LEU A 288 -12.81 -4.52 -42.39
C LEU A 288 -11.83 -5.08 -43.43
N GLY A 289 -11.08 -6.14 -43.11
CA GLY A 289 -10.10 -6.75 -44.02
C GLY A 289 -8.94 -5.81 -44.37
N THR A 290 -8.58 -4.89 -43.47
CA THR A 290 -7.53 -3.89 -43.68
C THR A 290 -6.53 -3.87 -42.54
N LEU A 291 -5.35 -3.30 -42.76
CA LEU A 291 -4.38 -2.98 -41.72
C LEU A 291 -3.79 -1.59 -42.02
N TYR A 292 -4.65 -0.58 -41.97
CA TYR A 292 -4.29 0.78 -42.33
C TYR A 292 -3.18 1.36 -41.43
N ASP A 293 -3.24 1.07 -40.13
CA ASP A 293 -2.26 1.47 -39.13
C ASP A 293 -1.69 0.21 -38.44
N PRO A 294 -0.37 0.03 -38.39
CA PRO A 294 0.25 -1.16 -37.80
C PRO A 294 0.29 -1.13 -36.27
N ARG A 295 0.07 0.03 -35.63
CA ARG A 295 0.19 0.19 -34.17
C ARG A 295 -0.76 -0.73 -33.41
N PRO A 296 -2.06 -0.85 -33.74
CA PRO A 296 -2.96 -1.79 -33.09
C PRO A 296 -2.44 -3.23 -33.04
N LEU A 297 -1.81 -3.70 -34.12
CA LEU A 297 -1.20 -5.02 -34.16
C LEU A 297 0.01 -5.11 -33.23
N LEU A 298 0.94 -4.15 -33.31
CA LEU A 298 2.17 -4.13 -32.51
C LEU A 298 1.88 -4.02 -31.00
N PHE A 299 0.95 -3.15 -30.60
CA PHE A 299 0.56 -2.96 -29.20
C PHE A 299 -0.19 -4.19 -28.65
N THR A 300 -1.04 -4.82 -29.46
CA THR A 300 -1.70 -6.08 -29.08
C THR A 300 -0.70 -7.21 -28.88
N LEU A 301 0.20 -7.44 -29.84
CA LEU A 301 1.21 -8.51 -29.76
C LEU A 301 2.18 -8.30 -28.60
N SER A 302 2.60 -7.06 -28.37
CA SER A 302 3.49 -6.72 -27.26
C SER A 302 2.81 -6.85 -25.90
N GLY A 303 1.53 -6.47 -25.77
CA GLY A 303 0.73 -6.75 -24.57
C GLY A 303 0.61 -8.25 -24.26
N LEU A 304 0.35 -9.08 -25.29
CA LEU A 304 0.34 -10.54 -25.15
C LEU A 304 1.72 -11.11 -24.77
N ALA A 305 2.80 -10.58 -25.36
CA ALA A 305 4.16 -10.99 -25.04
C ALA A 305 4.53 -10.70 -23.58
N ILE A 306 4.05 -9.58 -23.00
CA ILE A 306 4.22 -9.29 -21.58
C ILE A 306 3.50 -10.35 -20.73
N PHE A 307 2.26 -10.72 -21.05
CA PHE A 307 1.54 -11.78 -20.33
C PHE A 307 2.27 -13.13 -20.39
N VAL A 308 2.79 -13.50 -21.57
CA VAL A 308 3.61 -14.70 -21.72
C VAL A 308 4.87 -14.62 -20.85
N GLY A 309 5.57 -13.48 -20.84
CA GLY A 309 6.73 -13.26 -20.00
C GLY A 309 6.42 -13.40 -18.51
N ILE A 310 5.27 -12.87 -18.04
CA ILE A 310 4.81 -13.01 -16.65
C ILE A 310 4.57 -14.48 -16.30
N VAL A 311 3.87 -15.23 -17.17
CA VAL A 311 3.59 -16.66 -16.95
C VAL A 311 4.91 -17.44 -16.89
N LEU A 312 5.83 -17.22 -17.83
CA LEU A 312 7.12 -17.90 -17.86
C LEU A 312 7.93 -17.68 -16.57
N VAL A 313 7.97 -16.45 -16.05
CA VAL A 313 8.63 -16.13 -14.76
C VAL A 313 7.89 -16.75 -13.57
N ALA A 314 6.56 -16.86 -13.63
CA ALA A 314 5.74 -17.32 -12.51
C ALA A 314 5.70 -18.85 -12.38
N THR A 315 5.79 -19.57 -13.49
CA THR A 315 5.58 -21.04 -13.52
C THR A 315 6.85 -21.83 -13.77
N ASP A 316 7.97 -21.19 -14.11
CA ASP A 316 9.23 -21.85 -14.53
C ASP A 316 8.97 -22.93 -15.60
N PHE A 317 7.99 -22.69 -16.48
CA PHE A 317 7.47 -23.71 -17.41
C PHE A 317 8.48 -24.09 -18.50
N VAL A 318 9.39 -23.17 -18.81
CA VAL A 318 10.50 -23.38 -19.75
C VAL A 318 11.78 -23.02 -19.01
N ASP A 319 12.86 -23.77 -19.25
CA ASP A 319 14.20 -23.53 -18.70
C ASP A 319 14.86 -22.32 -19.37
N VAL A 320 14.25 -21.15 -19.21
CA VAL A 320 14.78 -19.86 -19.64
C VAL A 320 15.19 -19.10 -18.39
N PRO A 321 16.47 -18.69 -18.27
CA PRO A 321 16.89 -17.86 -17.15
C PRO A 321 16.04 -16.58 -17.07
N ASN A 322 15.46 -16.31 -15.90
CA ASN A 322 14.64 -15.12 -15.64
C ASN A 322 15.32 -13.80 -16.07
N ARG A 323 16.65 -13.75 -15.97
CA ARG A 323 17.47 -12.62 -16.42
C ARG A 323 17.25 -12.28 -17.90
N HIS A 324 17.07 -13.27 -18.76
CA HIS A 324 16.74 -13.06 -20.17
C HIS A 324 15.32 -12.51 -20.33
N LEU A 325 14.35 -13.04 -19.58
CA LEU A 325 12.97 -12.56 -19.60
C LEU A 325 12.88 -11.09 -19.15
N TYR A 326 13.64 -10.70 -18.12
CA TYR A 326 13.73 -9.29 -17.70
C TYR A 326 14.40 -8.41 -18.76
N ALA A 327 15.46 -8.89 -19.42
CA ALA A 327 16.10 -8.14 -20.50
C ALA A 327 15.15 -7.89 -21.69
N LEU A 328 14.36 -8.89 -22.06
CA LEU A 328 13.32 -8.75 -23.08
C LEU A 328 12.25 -7.75 -22.65
N GLY A 329 11.79 -7.82 -21.41
CA GLY A 329 10.85 -6.85 -20.84
C GLY A 329 11.40 -5.41 -20.85
N ILE A 330 12.67 -5.23 -20.48
CA ILE A 330 13.36 -3.93 -20.54
C ILE A 330 13.40 -3.41 -21.96
N GLY A 331 13.78 -4.25 -22.93
CA GLY A 331 13.84 -3.87 -24.34
C GLY A 331 12.47 -3.44 -24.88
N LEU A 332 11.42 -4.17 -24.52
CA LEU A 332 10.04 -3.87 -24.92
C LEU A 332 9.56 -2.55 -24.31
N VAL A 333 9.80 -2.30 -23.02
CA VAL A 333 9.41 -1.04 -22.36
C VAL A 333 10.19 0.15 -22.91
N LEU A 334 11.49 -0.01 -23.18
CA LEU A 334 12.29 1.03 -23.84
C LEU A 334 11.76 1.36 -25.23
N ALA A 335 11.29 0.36 -25.99
CA ALA A 335 10.66 0.58 -27.28
C ALA A 335 9.39 1.45 -27.18
N TYR A 336 8.57 1.28 -26.13
CA TYR A 336 7.40 2.13 -25.90
C TYR A 336 7.77 3.56 -25.53
N LEU A 337 8.77 3.75 -24.66
CA LEU A 337 9.19 5.07 -24.19
C LEU A 337 9.87 5.87 -25.32
N ILE A 338 10.84 5.25 -26.00
CA ILE A 338 11.54 5.86 -27.13
C ILE A 338 10.58 6.06 -28.30
N GLY A 339 9.72 5.07 -28.57
CA GLY A 339 8.71 5.16 -29.62
C GLY A 339 7.74 6.31 -29.41
N TYR A 340 7.30 6.59 -28.18
CA TYR A 340 6.43 7.72 -27.86
C TYR A 340 7.12 9.07 -28.15
N VAL A 341 8.35 9.24 -27.68
CA VAL A 341 9.13 10.45 -27.96
C VAL A 341 9.32 10.63 -29.47
N ALA A 342 9.74 9.57 -30.16
CA ALA A 342 9.97 9.62 -31.60
C ALA A 342 8.68 9.93 -32.38
N TRP A 343 7.55 9.34 -31.98
CA TRP A 343 6.24 9.52 -32.61
C TRP A 343 5.82 10.99 -32.65
N HIS A 344 5.94 11.70 -31.52
CA HIS A 344 5.53 13.09 -31.39
C HIS A 344 6.58 14.11 -31.86
N THR A 345 7.76 13.65 -32.29
CA THR A 345 8.87 14.54 -32.67
C THR A 345 9.36 14.20 -34.08
N VAL A 346 10.33 13.31 -34.20
CA VAL A 346 11.04 13.02 -35.46
C VAL A 346 10.22 12.22 -36.47
N LEU A 347 9.12 11.57 -36.04
CA LEU A 347 8.25 10.79 -36.92
C LEU A 347 6.97 11.55 -37.32
N GLU A 348 6.76 12.77 -36.83
CA GLU A 348 5.63 13.65 -37.19
C GLU A 348 4.27 12.93 -37.19
N HIS A 349 3.99 12.18 -36.12
CA HIS A 349 2.78 11.35 -35.97
C HIS A 349 2.67 10.20 -36.98
N GLY A 350 3.81 9.65 -37.42
CA GLY A 350 3.87 8.48 -38.28
C GLY A 350 3.88 8.80 -39.78
N ALA A 351 4.32 9.99 -40.18
CA ALA A 351 4.37 10.46 -41.56
C ALA A 351 5.16 9.54 -42.52
N PHE A 352 6.00 8.65 -41.97
CA PHE A 352 6.72 7.64 -42.74
C PHE A 352 5.82 6.47 -43.20
N TRP A 353 4.64 6.29 -42.63
CA TRP A 353 3.73 5.21 -42.96
C TRP A 353 2.76 5.63 -44.07
N PRO A 354 2.51 4.78 -45.09
CA PRO A 354 1.58 5.11 -46.15
C PRO A 354 0.21 5.52 -45.58
N HIS A 355 -0.35 6.60 -46.12
CA HIS A 355 -1.68 7.15 -45.78
C HIS A 355 -1.79 7.95 -44.47
N ILE A 356 -0.72 8.09 -43.66
CA ILE A 356 -0.73 8.97 -42.49
C ILE A 356 -0.15 10.34 -42.88
N GLU A 357 -0.95 11.40 -42.74
CA GLU A 357 -0.51 12.78 -43.03
C GLU A 357 0.32 13.34 -41.87
N ALA A 358 1.43 14.00 -42.20
CA ALA A 358 2.31 14.64 -41.24
C ALA A 358 1.59 15.75 -40.47
N HIS A 359 1.63 15.67 -39.14
CA HIS A 359 1.16 16.72 -38.24
C HIS A 359 2.29 17.04 -37.26
N GLY A 360 3.20 17.93 -37.68
CA GLY A 360 4.38 18.32 -36.90
C GLY A 360 4.17 19.61 -36.10
N HIS A 361 4.90 19.72 -34.97
CA HIS A 361 4.98 20.94 -34.15
C HIS A 361 6.34 21.61 -34.37
N HIS A 362 6.56 22.14 -35.58
CA HIS A 362 7.87 22.68 -36.01
C HIS A 362 8.33 23.94 -35.24
N ASP A 363 7.43 24.55 -34.50
CA ASP A 363 7.62 25.75 -33.70
C ASP A 363 7.93 25.48 -32.21
N GLN A 364 7.83 24.22 -31.76
CA GLN A 364 8.02 23.84 -30.36
C GLN A 364 9.29 23.01 -30.14
N GLY A 365 9.85 23.08 -28.93
CA GLY A 365 10.99 22.24 -28.54
C GLY A 365 10.58 20.79 -28.28
N VAL A 366 11.48 19.84 -28.52
CA VAL A 366 11.25 18.37 -28.32
C VAL A 366 10.64 18.06 -26.94
N LEU A 367 11.19 18.65 -25.87
CA LEU A 367 10.71 18.41 -24.52
C LEU A 367 9.32 19.02 -24.29
N GLU A 368 9.09 20.23 -24.82
CA GLU A 368 7.82 20.94 -24.71
C GLU A 368 6.71 20.15 -25.41
N THR A 369 6.93 19.70 -26.64
CA THR A 369 5.97 18.90 -27.41
C THR A 369 5.65 17.58 -26.70
N VAL A 370 6.65 16.84 -26.21
CA VAL A 370 6.42 15.56 -25.52
C VAL A 370 5.64 15.75 -24.23
N VAL A 371 5.99 16.77 -23.42
CA VAL A 371 5.30 17.07 -22.17
C VAL A 371 3.86 17.53 -22.42
N ALA A 372 3.63 18.38 -23.43
CA ALA A 372 2.29 18.83 -23.78
C ALA A 372 1.36 17.67 -24.14
N HIS A 373 1.78 16.76 -25.02
CA HIS A 373 0.98 15.58 -25.39
C HIS A 373 0.77 14.62 -24.22
N LEU A 374 1.79 14.48 -23.37
CA LEU A 374 1.70 13.59 -22.21
C LEU A 374 0.68 14.11 -21.17
N LEU A 375 0.55 15.42 -21.02
CA LEU A 375 -0.39 16.03 -20.08
C LEU A 375 -1.82 16.14 -20.63
N ASP A 376 -1.97 16.18 -21.96
CA ASP A 376 -3.27 16.26 -22.62
C ASP A 376 -3.99 14.90 -22.72
N ASP A 377 -3.24 13.79 -22.75
CA ASP A 377 -3.79 12.44 -22.85
C ASP A 377 -3.59 11.62 -21.56
N VAL A 378 -4.69 11.37 -20.85
CA VAL A 378 -4.71 10.56 -19.61
C VAL A 378 -4.22 9.13 -19.83
N HIS A 379 -4.48 8.52 -21.00
CA HIS A 379 -4.02 7.18 -21.32
C HIS A 379 -2.50 7.16 -21.56
N ALA A 380 -1.98 8.16 -22.27
CA ALA A 380 -0.54 8.34 -22.44
C ALA A 380 0.15 8.56 -21.09
N LEU A 381 -0.39 9.44 -20.24
CA LEU A 381 0.16 9.70 -18.91
C LEU A 381 0.20 8.41 -18.05
N ALA A 382 -0.89 7.66 -18.02
CA ALA A 382 -0.99 6.41 -17.29
C ALA A 382 -0.01 5.36 -17.82
N SER A 383 0.09 5.19 -19.15
CA SER A 383 0.99 4.22 -19.76
C SER A 383 2.45 4.58 -19.52
N LYS A 384 2.89 5.82 -19.78
CA LYS A 384 4.30 6.21 -19.60
C LYS A 384 4.72 6.17 -18.15
N THR A 385 3.83 6.54 -17.22
CA THR A 385 4.12 6.43 -15.78
C THR A 385 4.34 4.96 -15.37
N THR A 386 3.43 4.06 -15.77
CA THR A 386 3.54 2.63 -15.43
C THR A 386 4.71 1.94 -16.14
N GLU A 387 5.00 2.32 -17.39
CA GLU A 387 6.17 1.88 -18.15
C GLU A 387 7.49 2.26 -17.47
N VAL A 388 7.65 3.52 -17.02
CA VAL A 388 8.85 3.95 -16.30
C VAL A 388 9.02 3.20 -14.98
N VAL A 389 7.94 3.00 -14.23
CA VAL A 389 7.98 2.19 -12.99
C VAL A 389 8.39 0.75 -13.31
N LEU A 390 7.80 0.14 -14.34
CA LEU A 390 8.13 -1.22 -14.76
C LEU A 390 9.60 -1.34 -15.18
N LEU A 391 10.12 -0.37 -15.94
CA LEU A 391 11.51 -0.33 -16.37
C LEU A 391 12.47 -0.36 -15.16
N VAL A 392 12.22 0.50 -14.17
CA VAL A 392 13.04 0.55 -12.94
C VAL A 392 13.00 -0.80 -12.22
N LEU A 393 11.81 -1.37 -12.05
CA LEU A 393 11.63 -2.65 -11.37
C LEU A 393 12.33 -3.81 -12.09
N LEU A 394 12.22 -3.88 -13.43
CA LEU A 394 12.89 -4.89 -14.23
C LEU A 394 14.42 -4.73 -14.19
N VAL A 395 14.95 -3.51 -14.22
CA VAL A 395 16.40 -3.26 -14.09
C VAL A 395 16.91 -3.70 -12.72
N VAL A 396 16.14 -3.45 -11.65
CA VAL A 396 16.49 -3.92 -10.30
C VAL A 396 16.51 -5.44 -10.23
N LEU A 397 15.52 -6.12 -10.80
CA LEU A 397 15.47 -7.58 -10.84
C LEU A 397 16.59 -8.17 -11.70
N TYR A 398 16.85 -7.60 -12.88
CA TYR A 398 17.94 -8.00 -13.77
C TYR A 398 19.32 -7.92 -13.10
N ARG A 399 19.57 -6.89 -12.29
CA ARG A 399 20.85 -6.74 -11.58
C ARG A 399 21.01 -7.69 -10.38
N ARG A 400 19.90 -8.22 -9.86
CA ARG A 400 19.90 -9.13 -8.69
C ARG A 400 20.10 -10.59 -9.07
N GLU A 401 19.67 -11.00 -10.25
CA GLU A 401 19.99 -12.32 -10.81
C GLU A 401 21.42 -12.27 -11.38
N ARG A 402 22.41 -12.57 -10.52
CA ARG A 402 23.82 -12.68 -10.91
C ARG A 402 24.16 -14.09 -11.38
#